data_AF-A0A161M1E2-F1
#
_entry.id   AF-A0A161M1E2-F1
#
_cell.length_a   1.000
_cell.length_b   1.000
_cell.length_c   1.000
_cell.angle_alpha   90.00
_cell.angle_beta   90.00
_cell.angle_gamma   90.00
#
_symmetry.space_group_name_H-M   'P 1'
#
loop_
_entity.id
_entity.type
_entity.pdbx_description
1 polymer ?
#
loop_
_entity_poly.entity_id
_entity_poly.type
_entity_poly.pdbx_seq_one_letter_code
_entity_poly.pdbx_strand_id
1 'polypeptide(L)'
;MSAETKLLKSNAISCSNYNPYRNEFDVEYDDNAEAVLEMLWEPPDSFSFTGSEDNLLCQELKYAVADSYNFRLLERINRKKVIRNHGLIDGRKTFNMIQRFDVPFGSSCLSKLLPFLKLIEGPELDFLVERLYYENELRFKLNSLLMYRSLGIRFLSGVHIYEKLN
;
A
#
# COMPACT_ATOMS: atom_id res chain seq x y z
N MET A 1 -1.75 -24.30 -10.41
CA MET A 1 -1.75 -22.83 -10.19
C MET A 1 -3.19 -22.41 -10.02
N SER A 2 -3.58 -22.23 -8.75
CA SER A 2 -4.95 -22.35 -8.24
C SER A 2 -5.84 -21.14 -8.57
N ALA A 3 -7.15 -21.37 -8.63
CA ALA A 3 -8.22 -20.40 -8.95
C ALA A 3 -8.15 -19.08 -8.16
N GLU A 4 -7.52 -19.08 -6.99
CA GLU A 4 -7.24 -17.87 -6.19
C GLU A 4 -6.42 -16.82 -6.94
N THR A 5 -5.49 -17.25 -7.80
CA THR A 5 -4.65 -16.32 -8.58
C THR A 5 -5.42 -15.62 -9.71
N LYS A 6 -6.56 -16.16 -10.15
CA LYS A 6 -7.46 -15.53 -11.13
C LYS A 6 -8.35 -14.47 -10.49
N LEU A 7 -8.85 -14.71 -9.28
CA LEU A 7 -9.68 -13.74 -8.54
C LEU A 7 -8.87 -12.50 -8.12
N LEU A 8 -7.60 -12.67 -7.77
CA LEU A 8 -6.69 -11.55 -7.48
C LEU A 8 -6.40 -10.69 -8.72
N LYS A 9 -6.46 -11.27 -9.94
CA LYS A 9 -6.28 -10.52 -11.19
C LYS A 9 -7.54 -9.79 -11.64
N SER A 10 -8.74 -10.31 -11.34
CA SER A 10 -10.00 -9.64 -11.72
C SER A 10 -10.33 -8.44 -10.83
N ASN A 11 -9.84 -8.42 -9.58
CA ASN A 11 -10.02 -7.31 -8.64
C ASN A 11 -8.84 -6.33 -8.60
N ALA A 12 -7.82 -6.55 -9.44
CA ALA A 12 -6.73 -5.59 -9.60
C ALA A 12 -7.22 -4.49 -10.54
N ILE A 13 -7.38 -3.27 -10.01
CA ILE A 13 -7.61 -2.07 -10.81
C ILE A 13 -6.46 -1.99 -11.81
N SER A 14 -6.74 -2.29 -13.08
CA SER A 14 -5.78 -2.04 -14.15
C SER A 14 -5.57 -0.53 -14.19
N CYS A 15 -4.41 -0.05 -13.74
CA CYS A 15 -4.05 1.37 -13.76
C CYS A 15 -3.94 1.94 -15.19
N SER A 16 -4.28 1.17 -16.23
CA SER A 16 -4.41 1.61 -17.61
C SER A 16 -5.52 2.65 -17.83
N ASN A 17 -6.47 2.76 -16.91
CA ASN A 17 -7.68 3.59 -17.04
C ASN A 17 -7.70 4.74 -16.01
N TYR A 18 -6.53 5.27 -15.65
CA TYR A 18 -6.40 6.39 -14.72
C TYR A 18 -6.23 7.71 -15.48
N ASN A 19 -7.07 8.69 -15.14
CA ASN A 19 -6.98 10.04 -15.68
C ASN A 19 -6.13 10.95 -14.77
N PRO A 20 -4.90 11.32 -15.17
CA PRO A 20 -3.99 12.09 -14.32
C PRO A 20 -4.41 13.55 -14.14
N TYR A 21 -5.21 14.12 -15.05
CA TYR A 21 -5.67 15.51 -14.94
C TYR A 21 -6.82 15.66 -13.95
N ARG A 22 -7.65 14.61 -13.81
CA ARG A 22 -8.81 14.61 -12.90
C ARG A 22 -8.56 13.82 -11.61
N ASN A 23 -7.49 13.04 -11.53
CA ASN A 23 -7.23 12.09 -10.46
C ASN A 23 -8.37 11.08 -10.27
N GLU A 24 -8.94 10.61 -11.37
CA GLU A 24 -10.08 9.69 -11.41
C GLU A 24 -9.73 8.40 -12.14
N PHE A 25 -10.43 7.31 -11.81
CA PHE A 25 -10.35 6.06 -12.55
C PHE A 25 -11.61 5.93 -13.40
N ASP A 26 -11.49 5.40 -14.63
CA ASP A 26 -12.68 5.18 -15.48
C ASP A 26 -13.63 4.14 -14.88
N VAL A 27 -13.11 3.23 -14.05
CA VAL A 27 -13.88 2.27 -13.27
C VAL A 27 -13.49 2.43 -11.81
N GLU A 28 -14.44 2.85 -10.98
CA GLU A 28 -14.20 3.11 -9.57
C GLU A 28 -14.24 1.84 -8.73
N TYR A 29 -13.72 1.94 -7.50
CA TYR A 29 -14.00 0.89 -6.52
C TYR A 29 -15.51 0.84 -6.28
N ASP A 30 -16.08 -0.33 -6.55
CA ASP A 30 -17.49 -0.62 -6.36
C ASP A 30 -18.38 0.36 -7.15
N ASP A 31 -18.29 0.28 -8.47
CA ASP A 31 -18.94 1.21 -9.41
C ASP A 31 -20.47 1.24 -9.23
N ASN A 32 -21.06 0.11 -8.87
CA ASN A 32 -22.49 -0.04 -8.59
C ASN A 32 -22.89 0.43 -7.17
N ALA A 33 -22.14 1.35 -6.57
CA ALA A 33 -22.44 1.87 -5.23
C ALA A 33 -23.83 2.53 -5.16
N GLU A 34 -24.17 3.25 -6.22
CA GLU A 34 -25.38 4.07 -6.33
C GLU A 34 -26.66 3.23 -6.45
N ALA A 35 -26.56 1.95 -6.86
CA ALA A 35 -27.72 1.05 -6.95
C ALA A 35 -28.44 0.85 -5.60
N VAL A 36 -27.74 1.06 -4.47
CA VAL A 36 -28.35 1.00 -3.13
C VAL A 36 -29.32 2.16 -2.90
N LEU A 37 -29.12 3.30 -3.57
CA LEU A 37 -30.01 4.47 -3.46
C LEU A 37 -31.36 4.22 -4.15
N GLU A 38 -31.45 3.25 -5.07
CA GLU A 38 -32.73 2.84 -5.65
C GLU A 38 -33.70 2.33 -4.59
N MET A 39 -33.19 1.74 -3.50
CA MET A 39 -34.01 1.27 -2.36
C MET A 39 -34.60 2.43 -1.54
N LEU A 40 -34.03 3.62 -1.66
CA LEU A 40 -34.50 4.83 -0.98
C LEU A 40 -35.62 5.54 -1.76
N TRP A 41 -35.79 5.20 -3.05
CA TRP A 41 -36.79 5.80 -3.90
C TRP A 41 -38.19 5.31 -3.50
N GLU A 42 -39.06 6.25 -3.14
CA GLU A 42 -40.48 5.99 -2.95
C GLU A 42 -41.29 6.79 -3.97
N PRO A 43 -42.28 6.17 -4.64
CA PRO A 43 -43.22 6.91 -5.45
C PRO A 43 -44.03 7.88 -4.57
N PRO A 44 -44.49 9.02 -5.11
CA PRO A 44 -45.20 10.06 -4.35
C PRO A 44 -46.50 9.58 -3.67
N ASP A 45 -47.05 8.44 -4.10
CA ASP A 45 -48.25 7.80 -3.53
C ASP A 45 -47.91 6.63 -2.57
N SER A 46 -46.67 6.56 -2.05
CA SER A 46 -46.30 5.51 -1.11
C SER A 46 -47.13 5.60 0.18
N PHE A 47 -47.72 4.48 0.59
CA PHE A 47 -48.54 4.40 1.79
C PHE A 47 -47.70 4.75 3.03
N SER A 48 -48.08 5.82 3.75
CA SER A 48 -47.64 6.02 5.12
C SER A 48 -48.24 4.92 6.00
N PHE A 49 -47.43 4.23 6.80
CA PHE A 49 -47.96 3.26 7.75
C PHE A 49 -48.89 3.97 8.74
N THR A 50 -50.00 3.33 9.09
CA THR A 50 -51.00 3.91 9.99
C THR A 50 -50.50 4.01 11.44
N GLY A 51 -49.43 3.29 11.80
CA GLY A 51 -48.77 3.32 13.11
C GLY A 51 -47.53 4.24 13.13
N SER A 52 -47.36 5.02 14.21
CA SER A 52 -46.20 5.91 14.39
C SER A 52 -44.87 5.15 14.51
N GLU A 53 -44.87 3.97 15.14
CA GLU A 53 -43.70 3.10 15.33
C GLU A 53 -43.16 2.56 14.00
N ASP A 54 -44.04 2.07 13.11
CA ASP A 54 -43.64 1.52 11.81
C ASP A 54 -43.02 2.59 10.90
N ASN A 55 -43.55 3.82 10.95
CA ASN A 55 -42.97 4.95 10.22
C ASN A 55 -41.57 5.32 10.73
N LEU A 56 -41.35 5.28 12.05
CA LEU A 56 -40.02 5.52 12.65
C LEU A 56 -39.04 4.43 12.21
N LEU A 57 -39.45 3.16 12.25
CA LEU A 57 -38.60 2.05 11.79
C LEU A 57 -38.24 2.16 10.31
N CYS A 58 -39.20 2.52 9.45
CA CYS A 58 -38.93 2.76 8.02
C CYS A 58 -37.97 3.94 7.81
N GLN A 59 -38.07 4.99 8.62
CA GLN A 59 -37.16 6.12 8.58
C GLN A 59 -35.74 5.72 9.04
N GLU A 60 -35.62 4.93 10.11
CA GLU A 60 -34.33 4.38 10.55
C GLU A 60 -33.69 3.48 9.49
N LEU A 61 -34.48 2.64 8.81
CA LEU A 61 -33.99 1.82 7.71
C LEU A 61 -33.44 2.67 6.55
N LYS A 62 -34.14 3.76 6.20
CA LYS A 62 -33.67 4.72 5.18
C LYS A 62 -32.33 5.35 5.58
N TYR A 63 -32.17 5.73 6.84
CA TYR A 63 -30.88 6.23 7.33
C TYR A 63 -29.78 5.18 7.27
N ALA A 64 -30.07 3.93 7.67
CA ALA A 64 -29.10 2.84 7.57
C ALA A 64 -28.66 2.56 6.12
N VAL A 65 -29.57 2.64 5.16
CA VAL A 65 -29.27 2.53 3.72
C VAL A 65 -28.36 3.67 3.27
N ALA A 66 -28.66 4.92 3.65
CA ALA A 66 -27.81 6.07 3.35
C ALA A 66 -26.41 5.96 3.98
N ASP A 67 -26.32 5.49 5.23
CA ASP A 67 -25.05 5.25 5.91
C ASP A 67 -24.22 4.17 5.21
N SER A 68 -24.87 3.11 4.74
CA SER A 68 -24.20 2.06 3.96
C SER A 68 -23.60 2.60 2.65
N TYR A 69 -24.30 3.53 1.99
CA TYR A 69 -23.80 4.22 0.80
C TYR A 69 -22.61 5.14 1.13
N ASN A 70 -22.72 5.93 2.19
CA ASN A 70 -21.63 6.80 2.66
C ASN A 70 -20.37 6.00 3.01
N PHE A 71 -20.53 4.82 3.63
CA PHE A 71 -19.41 3.94 3.92
C PHE A 71 -18.69 3.48 2.65
N ARG A 72 -19.42 3.10 1.59
CA ARG A 72 -18.83 2.72 0.29
C ARG A 72 -18.08 3.88 -0.37
N LEU A 73 -18.60 5.11 -0.28
CA LEU A 73 -17.92 6.31 -0.76
C LEU A 73 -16.63 6.60 0.01
N LEU A 74 -16.65 6.48 1.34
CA LEU A 74 -15.45 6.64 2.17
C LEU A 74 -14.39 5.61 1.81
N GLU A 75 -14.76 4.35 1.61
CA GLU A 75 -13.85 3.30 1.17
C GLU A 75 -13.23 3.60 -0.21
N ARG A 76 -14.03 4.12 -1.15
CA ARG A 76 -13.52 4.56 -2.46
C ARG A 76 -12.47 5.67 -2.31
N ILE A 77 -12.74 6.68 -1.48
CA ILE A 77 -11.79 7.77 -1.19
C ILE A 77 -10.52 7.22 -0.51
N ASN A 78 -10.67 6.35 0.47
CA ASN A 78 -9.55 5.73 1.19
C ASN A 78 -8.65 4.95 0.23
N ARG A 79 -9.21 4.15 -0.68
CA ARG A 79 -8.44 3.42 -1.68
C ARG A 79 -7.69 4.33 -2.64
N LYS A 80 -8.33 5.39 -3.13
CA LYS A 80 -7.66 6.42 -3.96
C LYS A 80 -6.49 7.05 -3.22
N LYS A 81 -6.67 7.37 -1.93
CA LYS A 81 -5.61 7.92 -1.08
C LYS A 81 -4.44 6.96 -0.95
N VAL A 82 -4.70 5.68 -0.68
CA VAL A 82 -3.66 4.63 -0.59
C VAL A 82 -2.91 4.50 -1.92
N ILE A 83 -3.62 4.38 -3.04
CA ILE A 83 -3.03 4.26 -4.38
C ILE A 83 -2.11 5.46 -4.68
N ARG A 84 -2.55 6.67 -4.33
CA ARG A 84 -1.78 7.91 -4.49
C ARG A 84 -0.54 7.94 -3.60
N ASN A 85 -0.71 7.66 -2.31
CA ASN A 85 0.37 7.76 -1.32
C ASN A 85 1.50 6.78 -1.60
N HIS A 86 1.17 5.58 -2.09
CA HIS A 86 2.16 4.54 -2.41
C HIS A 86 2.57 4.54 -3.89
N GLY A 87 2.08 5.48 -4.71
CA GLY A 87 2.46 5.59 -6.11
C GLY A 87 2.08 4.38 -6.98
N LEU A 88 1.03 3.63 -6.59
CA LEU A 88 0.63 2.37 -7.22
C LEU A 88 0.01 2.53 -8.62
N ILE A 89 -0.16 3.77 -9.07
CA ILE A 89 -0.63 4.13 -10.42
C ILE A 89 0.40 3.71 -11.48
N ASP A 90 1.69 3.88 -11.18
CA ASP A 90 2.77 3.58 -12.11
C ASP A 90 3.50 2.29 -11.67
N GLY A 91 3.19 1.20 -12.37
CA GLY A 91 3.81 -0.09 -12.13
C GLY A 91 5.34 -0.06 -12.31
N ARG A 92 5.88 0.82 -13.18
CA ARG A 92 7.34 0.96 -13.36
C ARG A 92 7.99 1.58 -12.14
N LYS A 93 7.39 2.64 -11.59
CA LYS A 93 7.87 3.26 -10.34
C LYS A 93 7.80 2.29 -9.17
N THR A 94 6.69 1.56 -9.05
CA THR A 94 6.50 0.54 -8.01
C THR A 94 7.54 -0.56 -8.13
N PHE A 95 7.80 -1.06 -9.35
CA PHE A 95 8.84 -2.06 -9.60
C PHE A 95 10.24 -1.54 -9.23
N ASN A 96 10.59 -0.32 -9.65
CA ASN A 96 11.88 0.29 -9.31
C ASN A 96 12.07 0.46 -7.79
N MET A 97 11.00 0.81 -7.05
CA MET A 97 11.03 0.89 -5.59
C MET A 97 11.29 -0.48 -4.96
N ILE A 98 10.61 -1.54 -5.42
CA ILE A 98 10.84 -2.91 -4.94
C ILE A 98 12.28 -3.35 -5.22
N GLN A 99 12.82 -3.04 -6.42
CA GLN A 99 14.21 -3.34 -6.78
C GLN A 99 15.24 -2.64 -5.88
N ARG A 100 14.93 -1.42 -5.38
CA ARG A 100 15.80 -0.73 -4.40
C ARG A 100 15.97 -1.52 -3.10
N PHE A 101 15.02 -2.37 -2.73
CA PHE A 101 15.14 -3.25 -1.57
C PHE A 101 15.77 -4.60 -1.92
N ASP A 102 15.36 -5.17 -3.05
CA ASP A 102 15.75 -6.54 -3.42
C ASP A 102 17.25 -6.63 -3.74
N VAL A 103 17.81 -5.63 -4.44
CA VAL A 103 19.23 -5.64 -4.85
C VAL A 103 20.19 -5.59 -3.65
N PRO A 104 20.07 -4.63 -2.70
CA PRO A 104 21.02 -4.53 -1.57
C PRO A 104 20.73 -5.49 -0.42
N PHE A 105 19.46 -5.87 -0.17
CA PHE A 105 19.09 -6.67 1.02
C PHE A 105 18.68 -8.11 0.70
N GLY A 106 18.45 -8.42 -0.58
CA GLY A 106 17.97 -9.72 -1.03
C GLY A 106 16.48 -9.97 -0.76
N SER A 107 15.93 -10.95 -1.47
CA SER A 107 14.50 -11.24 -1.46
C SER A 107 13.97 -11.75 -0.11
N SER A 108 14.85 -12.33 0.72
CA SER A 108 14.50 -12.77 2.09
C SER A 108 14.21 -11.58 3.02
N CYS A 109 14.99 -10.49 2.91
CA CYS A 109 14.74 -9.29 3.71
C CYS A 109 13.50 -8.56 3.19
N LEU A 110 13.36 -8.48 1.87
CA LEU A 110 12.20 -7.88 1.21
C LEU A 110 10.88 -8.53 1.66
N SER A 111 10.80 -9.86 1.67
CA SER A 111 9.58 -10.57 2.11
C SER A 111 9.16 -10.24 3.55
N LYS A 112 10.12 -9.97 4.43
CA LYS A 112 9.86 -9.51 5.81
C LYS A 112 9.44 -8.05 5.86
N LEU A 113 9.91 -7.22 4.93
CA LEU A 113 9.63 -5.79 4.90
C LEU A 113 8.31 -5.44 4.19
N LEU A 114 7.89 -6.24 3.20
CA LEU A 114 6.67 -6.02 2.41
C LEU A 114 5.40 -5.71 3.24
N PRO A 115 5.13 -6.38 4.38
CA PRO A 115 3.97 -6.04 5.22
C PRO A 115 4.03 -4.62 5.78
N PHE A 116 5.23 -4.15 6.14
CA PHE A 116 5.44 -2.81 6.71
C PHE A 116 5.30 -1.71 5.66
N LEU A 117 5.61 -2.00 4.38
CA LEU A 117 5.41 -1.05 3.28
C LEU A 117 3.96 -0.58 3.13
N LYS A 118 2.98 -1.36 3.62
CA LYS A 118 1.56 -1.00 3.60
C LYS A 118 1.20 0.05 4.66
N LEU A 119 2.02 0.18 5.69
CA LEU A 119 1.77 1.06 6.84
C LEU A 119 2.59 2.34 6.77
N ILE A 120 3.71 2.31 6.05
CA ILE A 120 4.69 3.40 6.00
C ILE A 120 4.39 4.32 4.82
N GLU A 121 4.42 5.63 5.07
CA GLU A 121 4.27 6.63 4.01
C GLU A 121 5.52 6.72 3.12
N GLY A 122 5.37 7.24 1.90
CA GLY A 122 6.48 7.41 0.95
C GLY A 122 7.78 8.01 1.53
N PRO A 123 7.76 9.18 2.22
CA PRO A 123 8.99 9.79 2.73
C PRO A 123 9.62 8.99 3.87
N GLU A 124 8.80 8.42 4.76
CA GLU A 124 9.28 7.57 5.85
C GLU A 124 9.95 6.31 5.32
N LEU A 125 9.44 5.78 4.21
CA LEU A 125 10.02 4.64 3.53
C LEU A 125 11.41 4.95 2.98
N ASP A 126 11.59 6.11 2.35
CA ASP A 126 12.90 6.55 1.85
C ASP A 126 13.92 6.68 3.00
N PHE A 127 13.51 7.24 4.14
CA PHE A 127 14.37 7.27 5.34
C PHE A 127 14.73 5.89 5.84
N LEU A 128 13.79 4.94 5.81
CA LEU A 128 14.04 3.56 6.23
C LEU A 128 15.06 2.88 5.30
N VAL A 129 14.92 3.04 3.98
CA VAL A 129 15.85 2.49 2.98
C VAL A 129 17.27 2.98 3.25
N GLU A 130 17.43 4.29 3.42
CA GLU A 130 18.73 4.92 3.61
C GLU A 130 19.39 4.45 4.91
N ARG A 131 18.60 4.32 5.99
CA ARG A 131 19.08 3.80 7.27
C ARG A 131 19.53 2.35 7.18
N LEU A 132 18.78 1.50 6.48
CA LEU A 132 19.15 0.10 6.27
C LEU A 132 20.42 0.00 5.43
N TYR A 133 20.59 0.86 4.42
CA TYR A 133 21.79 0.90 3.61
C TYR A 133 23.02 1.29 4.45
N TYR A 134 22.89 2.35 5.23
CA TYR A 134 23.93 2.81 6.14
C TYR A 134 24.30 1.75 7.19
N GLU A 135 23.30 1.06 7.74
CA GLU A 135 23.51 -0.01 8.70
C GLU A 135 24.30 -1.19 8.11
N ASN A 136 23.97 -1.58 6.88
CA ASN A 136 24.72 -2.59 6.14
C ASN A 136 26.16 -2.16 5.84
N GLU A 137 26.38 -0.90 5.46
CA GLU A 137 27.72 -0.37 5.23
C GLU A 137 28.58 -0.43 6.51
N LEU A 138 28.00 -0.05 7.65
CA LEU A 138 28.66 -0.14 8.95
C LEU A 138 28.97 -1.59 9.33
N ARG A 139 28.02 -2.52 9.13
CA ARG A 139 28.25 -3.95 9.36
C ARG A 139 29.39 -4.48 8.50
N PHE A 140 29.45 -4.10 7.23
CA PHE A 140 30.53 -4.50 6.33
C PHE A 140 31.88 -3.98 6.82
N LYS A 141 31.97 -2.68 7.14
CA LYS A 141 33.19 -2.06 7.70
C LYS A 141 33.64 -2.77 8.98
N LEU A 142 32.71 -3.02 9.89
CA LEU A 142 32.99 -3.71 11.15
C LEU A 142 33.51 -5.12 10.91
N ASN A 143 32.88 -5.88 10.02
CA ASN A 143 33.33 -7.23 9.67
C ASN A 143 34.73 -7.23 9.05
N SER A 144 35.04 -6.28 8.16
CA SER A 144 36.38 -6.13 7.60
C SER A 144 37.42 -5.82 8.69
N LEU A 145 37.11 -4.93 9.63
CA LEU A 145 37.99 -4.62 10.76
C LEU A 145 38.21 -5.84 11.67
N LEU A 146 37.16 -6.62 11.93
CA LEU A 146 37.25 -7.86 12.70
C LEU A 146 38.12 -8.91 11.97
N MET A 147 38.01 -9.00 10.63
CA MET A 147 38.83 -9.87 9.79
C MET A 147 40.31 -9.46 9.83
N TYR A 148 40.63 -8.16 9.72
CA TYR A 148 42.02 -7.70 9.89
C TYR A 148 42.55 -8.01 11.29
N ARG A 149 41.70 -7.91 12.31
CA ARG A 149 42.09 -8.24 13.67
C ARG A 149 42.34 -9.74 13.87
N SER A 150 41.60 -10.62 13.19
CA SER A 150 41.86 -12.07 13.23
C SER A 150 43.16 -12.46 12.51
N LEU A 151 43.57 -11.68 11.50
CA LEU A 151 44.89 -11.79 10.86
C LEU A 151 46.05 -11.23 11.71
N GLY A 152 45.75 -10.64 12.88
CA GLY A 152 46.75 -10.07 13.78
C GLY A 152 47.12 -8.60 13.51
N ILE A 153 46.46 -7.94 12.54
CA ILE A 153 46.68 -6.52 12.24
C ILE A 153 46.00 -5.68 13.34
N ARG A 154 46.78 -4.89 14.07
CA ARG A 154 46.29 -4.09 15.20
C ARG A 154 46.08 -2.61 14.89
N PHE A 155 46.78 -2.09 13.88
CA PHE A 155 46.79 -0.67 13.55
C PHE A 155 46.21 -0.44 12.15
N LEU A 156 45.49 0.69 11.97
CA LEU A 156 44.92 1.07 10.67
C LEU A 156 45.99 1.28 9.60
N SER A 157 47.19 1.74 9.98
CA SER A 157 48.33 1.82 9.05
C SER A 157 48.72 0.46 8.47
N GLY A 158 48.60 -0.61 9.26
CA GLY A 158 48.86 -1.98 8.84
C GLY A 158 47.82 -2.50 7.84
N VAL A 159 46.56 -2.06 7.97
CA VAL A 159 45.49 -2.39 7.02
C VAL A 159 45.81 -1.83 5.64
N HIS A 160 46.23 -0.56 5.56
CA HIS A 160 46.59 0.08 4.29
C HIS A 160 47.77 -0.60 3.57
N ILE A 161 48.72 -1.15 4.33
CA ILE A 161 49.84 -1.92 3.76
C ILE A 161 49.33 -3.27 3.25
N TYR A 162 48.48 -3.96 4.03
CA TYR A 162 47.88 -5.24 3.65
C TYR A 162 47.04 -5.12 2.37
N GLU A 163 46.20 -4.09 2.26
CA GLU A 163 45.38 -3.83 1.07
C GLU A 163 46.19 -3.45 -0.18
N LYS A 164 47.44 -2.98 -0.03
CA LYS A 164 48.34 -2.68 -1.16
C LYS A 164 49.19 -3.86 -1.63
N LEU A 165 49.38 -4.86 -0.76
CA LEU A 165 50.21 -6.03 -1.04
C LEU A 165 49.41 -7.19 -1.63
N ASN A 166 48.10 -7.23 -1.37
CA ASN A 166 47.14 -8.11 -2.04
C ASN A 166 46.52 -7.42 -3.25
#